data_AF-A0A932EBD2-F1
#
_entry.id   AF-A0A932EBD2-F1
#
_cell.length_a   1.000
_cell.length_b   1.000
_cell.length_c   1.000
_cell.angle_alpha   90.00
_cell.angle_beta   90.00
_cell.angle_gamma   90.00
#
_symmetry.space_group_name_H-M   'P 1'
#
loop_
_entity.id
_entity.type
_entity.pdbx_description
1 polymer ?
#
loop_
_entity_poly.entity_id
_entity_poly.type
_entity_poly.pdbx_seq_one_letter_code
_entity_poly.pdbx_strand_id
1 'polypeptide(L)' 'LVLGGIKWITSGGDKNKTEEARQQITSALVGLVVVFSAWAIAQLIRILFDVDLFNLTISRVGV' A
#
# COMPACT_ATOMS: atom_id res chain seq x y z
N LEU A 1 -19.24 3.09 -6.41
CA LEU A 1 -19.36 1.65 -6.74
C LEU A 1 -20.48 1.38 -7.75
N VAL A 2 -21.71 1.88 -7.52
CA VAL A 2 -22.86 1.68 -8.43
C VAL A 2 -22.64 2.27 -9.84
N LEU A 3 -22.12 3.50 -9.95
CA LEU A 3 -21.81 4.14 -11.23
C LEU A 3 -20.73 3.41 -12.05
N GLY A 4 -19.76 2.78 -11.39
CA GLY A 4 -18.70 2.01 -12.06
C GLY A 4 -19.20 0.71 -12.66
N GLY A 5 -20.09 0.00 -11.95
CA GLY A 5 -20.74 -1.22 -12.44
C GLY A 5 -21.67 -0.98 -13.63
N ILE A 6 -22.42 0.14 -13.61
CA ILE A 6 -23.26 0.54 -14.75
C ILE A 6 -22.38 0.85 -15.96
N LYS A 7 -21.29 1.60 -15.79
CA LYS A 7 -20.35 1.92 -16.88
C LYS A 7 -19.71 0.66 -17.48
N TRP A 8 -19.44 -0.38 -16.69
CA TRP A 8 -18.88 -1.66 -17.16
C TRP A 8 -19.88 -2.45 -18.04
N ILE A 9 -21.15 -2.50 -17.63
CA ILE A 9 -22.24 -3.10 -18.43
C ILE A 9 -22.49 -2.31 -19.71
N THR A 10 -22.48 -0.98 -19.66
CA THR A 10 -22.63 -0.12 -20.85
C THR A 10 -21.38 -0.11 -21.76
N SER A 11 -20.26 -0.73 -21.34
CA SER A 11 -19.03 -0.73 -22.15
C SER A 11 -18.95 -1.83 -23.19
N GLY A 12 -19.81 -2.87 -23.16
CA GLY A 12 -20.19 -3.72 -24.31
C GLY A 12 -19.14 -4.24 -25.31
N GLY A 13 -17.82 -4.10 -25.09
CA GLY A 13 -16.76 -4.37 -26.08
C GLY A 13 -15.74 -3.25 -26.32
N ASP A 14 -15.85 -2.11 -25.65
CA ASP A 14 -14.95 -0.95 -25.82
C ASP A 14 -13.66 -1.13 -24.99
N LYS A 15 -12.57 -1.51 -25.68
CA LYS A 15 -11.26 -1.82 -25.10
C LYS A 15 -10.74 -0.74 -24.15
N ASN A 16 -11.03 0.53 -24.44
CA ASN A 16 -10.57 1.65 -23.61
C ASN A 16 -11.09 1.59 -22.17
N LYS A 17 -12.36 1.23 -21.95
CA LYS A 17 -12.93 1.15 -20.58
C LYS A 17 -12.33 -0.02 -19.79
N THR A 18 -11.92 -1.08 -20.48
CA THR A 18 -11.28 -2.24 -19.87
C THR A 18 -9.82 -1.95 -19.52
N GLU A 19 -9.11 -1.23 -20.38
CA GLU A 19 -7.74 -0.75 -20.11
C GLU A 19 -7.71 0.24 -18.93
N GLU A 20 -8.64 1.20 -18.90
CA GLU A 20 -8.78 2.14 -17.77
C GLU A 20 -9.07 1.41 -16.45
N ALA A 21 -9.98 0.43 -16.46
CA ALA A 21 -10.29 -0.37 -15.28
C ALA A 21 -9.06 -1.17 -14.81
N ARG A 22 -8.29 -1.74 -15.75
CA ARG A 22 -7.05 -2.47 -15.45
C ARG A 22 -5.99 -1.56 -14.85
N GLN A 23 -5.85 -0.36 -15.37
CA GLN A 23 -4.90 0.63 -14.87
C GLN A 23 -5.29 1.11 -13.47
N GLN A 24 -6.58 1.30 -13.21
CA GLN A 24 -7.10 1.64 -11.89
C GLN A 24 -6.89 0.52 -10.85
N ILE A 25 -7.06 -0.75 -11.25
CA ILE A 25 -6.77 -1.89 -10.37
C ILE A 25 -5.27 -1.97 -10.07
N THR A 26 -4.42 -1.76 -11.08
CA THR A 26 -2.97 -1.82 -10.92
C THR A 26 -2.47 -0.72 -10.00
N SER A 27 -2.96 0.52 -10.14
CA SER A 27 -2.57 1.62 -9.26
C SER A 27 -3.03 1.41 -7.81
N ALA A 28 -4.23 0.85 -7.60
CA ALA A 28 -4.71 0.49 -6.27
C ALA A 28 -3.86 -0.61 -5.61
N LEU A 29 -3.47 -1.63 -6.38
CA LEU A 29 -2.57 -2.70 -5.91
C LEU A 29 -1.17 -2.16 -5.56
N VAL A 30 -0.60 -1.30 -6.40
CA VAL A 30 0.70 -0.68 -6.14
C VAL A 30 0.63 0.16 -4.86
N GLY A 31 -0.42 0.96 -4.67
CA GLY A 31 -0.60 1.73 -3.43
C GLY A 31 -0.66 0.84 -2.18
N LEU A 32 -1.36 -0.29 -2.25
CA LEU A 32 -1.43 -1.26 -1.15
C LEU A 32 -0.07 -1.89 -0.85
N VAL A 33 0.67 -2.30 -1.89
CA VAL A 33 2.00 -2.89 -1.76
C VAL A 33 2.98 -1.90 -1.13
N VAL A 34 2.89 -0.61 -1.49
CA VAL A 34 3.77 0.43 -0.92
C VAL A 34 3.52 0.60 0.58
N VAL A 35 2.26 0.69 1.03
CA VAL A 35 1.94 0.81 2.46
C VAL A 35 2.39 -0.43 3.24
N PHE A 36 2.15 -1.62 2.68
CA PHE A 36 2.59 -2.87 3.29
C PHE A 36 4.11 -2.95 3.39
N SER A 37 4.82 -2.54 2.34
CA SER A 37 6.29 -2.53 2.29
C SER A 37 6.86 -1.53 3.30
N ALA A 38 6.27 -0.34 3.43
CA ALA A 38 6.70 0.66 4.40
C ALA A 38 6.58 0.14 5.84
N TRP A 39 5.47 -0.55 6.16
CA TRP A 39 5.30 -1.20 7.47
C TRP A 39 6.30 -2.34 7.69
N ALA A 40 6.52 -3.19 6.68
CA ALA A 40 7.48 -4.28 6.75
C ALA A 40 8.91 -3.77 6.97
N ILE A 41 9.30 -2.69 6.28
CA ILE A 41 10.60 -2.03 6.46
C ILE A 41 10.72 -1.45 7.88
N ALA A 42 9.68 -0.78 8.38
CA ALA A 42 9.69 -0.25 9.76
C ALA A 42 9.87 -1.37 10.80
N GLN A 43 9.24 -2.53 10.61
CA GLN A 43 9.42 -3.68 11.47
C GLN A 43 10.82 -4.29 11.34
N LEU A 44 11.36 -4.36 10.12
CA LEU A 44 12.72 -4.85 9.87
C LEU A 44 13.76 -3.96 10.59
N ILE A 45 13.57 -2.64 10.56
CA ILE A 45 14.46 -1.70 11.27
C ILE A 45 14.39 -1.92 12.79
N ARG A 46 13.20 -2.16 13.36
CA ARG A 46 13.06 -2.49 14.79
C ARG A 46 13.86 -3.74 15.18
N ILE A 47 13.78 -4.80 14.36
CA ILE A 47 14.45 -6.07 14.64
C ILE A 47 15.97 -5.96 14.45
N LEU A 48 16.44 -5.27 13.41
CA LEU A 48 17.88 -5.19 13.09
C LEU A 48 18.64 -4.21 13.97
N PHE A 49 18.01 -3.11 14.36
CA PHE A 49 18.67 -2.08 15.16
C PHE A 49 18.40 -2.22 16.66
N ASP A 50 17.47 -3.08 17.09
CA ASP A 50 17.01 -3.21 18.50
C ASP A 50 16.63 -1.86 19.12
N VAL A 51 16.30 -0.88 18.27
CA VAL A 51 15.90 0.47 18.67
C VAL A 51 14.39 0.57 18.49
N ASP A 52 13.71 0.83 19.60
CA ASP A 52 12.32 1.23 19.59
C ASP A 52 12.17 2.62 18.96
N LEU A 53 11.98 2.68 17.63
CA LEU A 53 11.78 3.93 16.86
C LEU A 53 10.67 4.85 17.41
N PHE A 54 9.78 4.31 18.23
CA PHE A 54 8.62 4.99 18.81
C PHE A 54 8.69 5.13 20.33
N ASN A 55 9.72 4.56 20.94
CA ASN A 55 10.02 4.71 22.35
C ASN A 55 11.53 4.86 22.44
N LEU A 56 12.01 6.10 22.29
CA LEU A 56 13.38 6.46 22.65
C LEU A 56 13.54 6.37 24.17
N THR A 57 13.39 5.18 24.75
CA THR A 57 14.04 4.83 26.00
C THR A 57 15.51 4.79 25.64
N ILE A 58 16.14 5.95 25.75
CA ILE A 58 17.59 6.08 25.86
C ILE A 58 17.92 5.28 27.12
N SER A 59 18.13 3.98 26.94
CA SER A 59 18.60 3.11 28.00
C SER A 59 19.92 3.74 28.45
N ARG A 60 19.89 4.30 29.66
CA ARG A 60 21.00 4.96 30.31
C ARG A 60 22.18 4.00 30.32
N VAL A 61 23.02 4.12 29.28
CA VAL A 61 24.30 3.42 29.19
C VAL A 61 25.12 3.94 30.35
N GLY A 62 25.27 3.08 31.36
CA GLY A 62 26.34 3.12 32.35
C GLY A 62 26.40 4.36 33.24
N VAL A 63 26.40 4.10 34.55
CA VAL A 63 26.64 5.02 35.68
C VAL A 63 25.43 5.82 36.19
#